data_AF-A0A925KJK2-F1
#
_entry.id   AF-A0A925KJK2-F1
#
_cell.length_a   1.000
_cell.length_b   1.000
_cell.length_c   1.000
_cell.angle_alpha   90.00
_cell.angle_beta   90.00
_cell.angle_gamma   90.00
#
_symmetry.space_group_name_H-M   'P 1'
#
loop_
_entity.id
_entity.type
_entity.pdbx_description
1 polymer ?
#
loop_
_entity_poly.entity_id
_entity_poly.type
_entity_poly.pdbx_seq_one_letter_code
_entity_poly.pdbx_strand_id
1 'polypeptide(L)'
;MTKTKSGFTIIELLIVIVVIGILAAITIVAYNGIQGRARDNDRVTDMNSLKKALALFYVDKGYYPAVNDMTNLAFRRDTLKIPEGIVNPPGTVNSVAYCWASNPGVYCYVGVAAPGGSFDCGTAGEQCIGYRISYRLEKDPNTMIEMNN
;
A
#
# COMPACT_ATOMS: atom_id res chain seq x y z
N MET A 1 55.38 -13.79 -34.61
CA MET A 1 54.17 -12.96 -34.81
C MET A 1 53.92 -12.16 -33.55
N THR A 2 54.35 -10.91 -33.51
CA THR A 2 54.16 -9.99 -32.37
C THR A 2 52.79 -9.33 -32.49
N LYS A 3 51.90 -9.63 -31.53
CA LYS A 3 50.57 -9.00 -31.42
C LYS A 3 50.74 -7.50 -31.14
N THR A 4 50.21 -6.66 -32.00
CA THR A 4 50.00 -5.23 -31.74
C THR A 4 48.96 -5.08 -30.64
N LYS A 5 49.34 -4.54 -29.48
CA LYS A 5 48.38 -4.13 -28.46
C LYS A 5 47.80 -2.77 -28.87
N SER A 6 46.54 -2.74 -29.29
CA SER A 6 45.80 -1.48 -29.43
C SER A 6 45.40 -0.99 -28.03
N GLY A 7 45.89 0.18 -27.64
CA GLY A 7 45.41 0.89 -26.46
C GLY A 7 44.17 1.71 -26.79
N PHE A 8 43.20 1.77 -25.87
CA PHE A 8 42.12 2.74 -25.94
C PHE A 8 42.65 4.15 -25.74
N THR A 9 42.10 5.12 -26.48
CA THR A 9 42.42 6.52 -26.26
C THR A 9 41.71 7.05 -25.01
N ILE A 10 42.34 7.99 -24.30
CA ILE A 10 41.73 8.64 -23.12
C ILE A 10 40.42 9.33 -23.50
N ILE A 11 40.34 9.88 -24.72
CA ILE A 11 39.13 10.56 -25.21
C ILE A 11 37.97 9.57 -25.44
N GLU A 12 38.23 8.36 -25.93
CA GLU A 12 37.20 7.32 -26.06
C GLU A 12 36.64 6.95 -24.68
N LEU A 13 37.51 6.79 -23.68
CA LEU A 13 37.06 6.50 -22.33
C LEU A 13 36.24 7.66 -21.73
N LEU A 14 36.67 8.91 -21.99
CA LEU A 14 36.00 10.11 -21.48
C LEU A 14 34.58 10.25 -22.06
N ILE A 15 34.40 10.03 -23.36
CA ILE A 15 33.08 10.10 -23.98
C ILE A 15 32.16 9.02 -23.40
N VAL A 16 32.67 7.80 -23.17
CA VAL A 16 31.88 6.70 -22.62
C VAL A 16 31.35 7.02 -21.22
N ILE A 17 32.19 7.53 -20.31
CA ILE A 17 31.74 7.87 -18.96
C ILE A 17 30.73 9.03 -18.95
N VAL A 18 30.88 9.99 -19.87
CA VAL A 18 29.93 11.10 -20.04
C VAL A 18 28.58 10.56 -20.52
N VAL A 19 28.56 9.69 -21.52
CA VAL A 19 27.33 9.08 -22.02
C VAL A 19 26.65 8.22 -20.94
N ILE A 20 27.41 7.39 -20.20
CA ILE A 20 26.87 6.61 -19.09
C ILE A 20 26.30 7.51 -17.99
N GLY A 21 26.97 8.62 -17.66
CA GLY A 21 26.49 9.59 -16.68
C GLY A 21 25.15 10.23 -17.06
N ILE A 22 24.98 10.62 -18.33
CA ILE A 22 23.73 11.18 -18.84
C ILE A 22 22.60 10.13 -18.80
N LEU A 23 22.88 8.91 -19.27
CA LEU A 23 21.89 7.83 -19.27
C LEU A 23 21.47 7.44 -17.85
N ALA A 24 22.40 7.38 -16.91
CA ALA A 24 22.12 7.08 -15.51
C ALA A 24 21.21 8.14 -14.86
N ALA A 25 21.48 9.43 -15.10
CA ALA A 25 20.68 10.52 -14.55
C ALA A 25 19.21 10.46 -15.02
N ILE A 26 18.99 10.24 -16.32
CA ILE A 26 17.64 10.09 -16.89
C ILE A 26 16.93 8.87 -16.29
N THR A 27 17.65 7.76 -16.18
CA THR A 27 17.10 6.49 -15.67
C THR A 27 16.61 6.61 -14.23
N ILE A 28 17.36 7.29 -13.35
CA ILE A 28 16.99 7.47 -11.93
C ILE A 28 15.67 8.25 -11.80
N VAL A 29 15.51 9.36 -12.53
CA VAL A 29 14.28 10.17 -12.46
C VAL A 29 13.08 9.39 -12.98
N ALA A 30 13.24 8.66 -14.08
CA ALA A 30 12.18 7.83 -14.63
C ALA A 30 11.77 6.69 -13.67
N TYR A 31 12.75 6.04 -13.04
CA TYR A 31 12.53 4.92 -12.14
C TYR A 31 11.70 5.30 -10.90
N ASN A 32 11.97 6.46 -10.28
CA ASN A 32 11.19 6.96 -9.14
C ASN A 32 9.70 7.14 -9.48
N GLY A 33 9.40 7.68 -10.66
CA GLY A 33 8.01 7.86 -11.11
C GLY A 33 7.28 6.55 -11.41
N ILE A 34 7.98 5.53 -11.92
CA ILE A 34 7.42 4.20 -12.18
C ILE A 34 7.09 3.48 -10.88
N GLN A 35 8.00 3.52 -9.91
CA GLN A 35 7.77 2.87 -8.61
C GLN A 35 6.57 3.45 -7.86
N GLY A 36 6.38 4.78 -7.88
CA GLY A 36 5.22 5.41 -7.25
C GLY A 36 3.89 4.93 -7.86
N ARG A 37 3.82 4.80 -9.19
CA ARG A 37 2.63 4.27 -9.88
C ARG A 37 2.38 2.80 -9.57
N ALA A 38 3.43 1.98 -9.49
CA ALA A 38 3.31 0.59 -9.09
C ALA A 38 2.70 0.48 -7.68
N ARG A 39 3.24 1.24 -6.72
CA ARG A 39 2.70 1.28 -5.34
C ARG A 39 1.26 1.78 -5.29
N ASP A 40 0.88 2.76 -6.10
CA ASP A 40 -0.51 3.22 -6.21
C ASP A 40 -1.45 2.13 -6.74
N ASN A 41 -1.02 1.35 -7.73
CA ASN A 41 -1.79 0.20 -8.21
C ASN A 41 -1.92 -0.90 -7.16
N ASP A 42 -0.86 -1.14 -6.38
CA ASP A 42 -0.87 -2.08 -5.27
C ASP A 42 -1.88 -1.62 -4.19
N ARG A 43 -1.93 -0.32 -3.86
CA ARG A 43 -2.94 0.24 -2.93
C ARG A 43 -4.36 -0.03 -3.37
N VAL A 44 -4.66 0.18 -4.65
CA VAL A 44 -6.01 -0.09 -5.19
C VAL A 44 -6.33 -1.59 -5.09
N THR A 45 -5.37 -2.45 -5.39
CA THR A 45 -5.53 -3.92 -5.33
C THR A 45 -5.76 -4.41 -3.91
N ASP A 46 -5.00 -3.87 -2.95
CA ASP A 46 -5.10 -4.18 -1.53
C ASP A 46 -6.47 -3.79 -0.97
N MET A 47 -6.97 -2.60 -1.30
CA MET A 47 -8.27 -2.12 -0.83
C MET A 47 -9.44 -2.92 -1.39
N ASN A 48 -9.35 -3.35 -2.66
CA ASN A 48 -10.32 -4.26 -3.23
C ASN A 48 -10.28 -5.65 -2.58
N SER A 49 -9.09 -6.13 -2.21
CA SER A 49 -8.93 -7.41 -1.51
C SER A 49 -9.49 -7.34 -0.08
N LEU A 50 -9.23 -6.24 0.63
CA LEU A 50 -9.79 -5.95 1.95
C LEU A 50 -11.32 -5.91 1.92
N LYS A 51 -11.88 -5.19 0.94
CA LYS A 51 -13.34 -5.13 0.72
C LYS A 51 -13.95 -6.51 0.51
N LYS A 52 -13.32 -7.35 -0.31
CA LYS A 52 -13.79 -8.73 -0.56
C LYS A 52 -13.71 -9.58 0.70
N ALA A 53 -12.61 -9.50 1.45
CA ALA A 53 -12.43 -10.26 2.69
C ALA A 53 -13.47 -9.86 3.75
N LEU A 54 -13.75 -8.56 3.89
CA LEU A 54 -14.80 -8.06 4.79
C LEU A 54 -16.19 -8.55 4.37
N ALA A 55 -16.50 -8.56 3.07
CA ALA A 55 -17.76 -9.09 2.57
C ALA A 55 -17.91 -10.60 2.84
N LEU A 56 -16.85 -11.39 2.63
CA LEU A 56 -16.85 -12.82 2.96
C LEU A 56 -17.04 -13.07 4.46
N PHE A 57 -16.34 -12.30 5.29
CA PHE A 57 -16.49 -12.39 6.75
C PHE A 57 -17.92 -12.08 7.20
N TYR A 58 -18.56 -11.06 6.61
CA TYR A 58 -19.94 -10.74 6.89
C TYR A 58 -20.90 -11.88 6.50
N VAL A 59 -20.67 -12.55 5.37
CA VAL A 59 -21.46 -13.72 4.97
C VAL A 59 -21.32 -14.86 5.99
N ASP A 60 -20.11 -15.08 6.53
CA ASP A 60 -19.85 -16.16 7.48
C ASP A 60 -20.29 -15.86 8.91
N LYS A 61 -20.24 -14.59 9.34
CA LYS A 61 -20.45 -14.19 10.74
C LYS A 61 -21.69 -13.34 10.98
N GLY A 62 -22.22 -12.68 9.95
CA GLY A 62 -23.36 -11.77 10.03
C GLY A 62 -23.03 -10.37 10.55
N TYR A 63 -21.75 -10.04 10.74
CA TYR A 63 -21.27 -8.73 11.21
C TYR A 63 -19.88 -8.43 10.64
N TYR A 64 -19.45 -7.16 10.73
CA TYR A 64 -18.10 -6.73 10.36
C TYR A 64 -17.18 -6.66 11.58
N PRO A 65 -15.87 -6.91 11.43
CA PRO A 65 -14.93 -6.96 12.54
C PRO A 65 -14.74 -5.59 13.22
N ALA A 66 -14.48 -5.60 14.52
CA ALA A 66 -14.15 -4.39 15.24
C ALA A 66 -12.78 -3.84 14.81
N VAL A 67 -12.56 -2.55 15.07
CA VAL A 67 -11.32 -1.87 14.71
C VAL A 67 -10.09 -2.56 15.30
N ASN A 68 -10.18 -3.07 16.51
CA ASN A 68 -9.05 -3.73 17.17
C ASN A 68 -8.77 -5.15 16.67
N ASP A 69 -9.77 -5.85 16.15
CA ASP A 69 -9.56 -7.08 15.38
C ASP A 69 -8.77 -6.74 14.10
N MET A 70 -9.11 -5.63 13.45
CA MET A 70 -8.46 -5.18 12.22
C MET A 70 -7.03 -4.66 12.41
N THR A 71 -6.69 -4.14 13.59
CA THR A 71 -5.29 -3.79 13.91
C THR A 71 -4.44 -5.01 14.25
N ASN A 72 -5.05 -6.17 14.49
CA ASN A 72 -4.34 -7.41 14.81
C ASN A 72 -3.92 -8.18 13.54
N LEU A 73 -2.62 -8.38 13.35
CA LEU A 73 -2.05 -9.15 12.23
C LEU A 73 -2.59 -10.58 12.16
N ALA A 74 -2.67 -11.28 13.30
CA ALA A 74 -3.13 -12.65 13.34
C ALA A 74 -4.59 -12.75 12.92
N PHE A 75 -5.43 -11.79 13.31
CA PHE A 75 -6.82 -11.76 12.87
C PHE A 75 -6.93 -11.56 11.35
N ARG A 76 -6.19 -10.61 10.77
CA ARG A 76 -6.19 -10.38 9.31
C ARG A 76 -5.73 -11.61 8.53
N ARG A 77 -4.68 -12.28 8.99
CA ARG A 77 -4.12 -13.47 8.34
C ARG A 77 -4.97 -14.72 8.55
N ASP A 78 -5.32 -15.01 9.79
CA ASP A 78 -5.89 -16.30 10.19
C ASP A 78 -7.41 -16.30 10.07
N THR A 79 -8.08 -15.17 10.31
CA THR A 79 -9.54 -15.05 10.23
C THR A 79 -9.99 -14.51 8.87
N LEU A 80 -9.48 -13.35 8.45
CA LEU A 80 -9.87 -12.74 7.17
C LEU A 80 -9.17 -13.36 5.96
N LYS A 81 -8.19 -14.24 6.17
CA LYS A 81 -7.39 -14.90 5.11
C LYS A 81 -6.74 -13.92 4.15
N ILE A 82 -6.46 -12.71 4.62
CA ILE A 82 -5.73 -11.71 3.87
C ILE A 82 -4.25 -12.05 4.02
N PRO A 83 -3.49 -12.26 2.94
CA PRO A 83 -2.06 -12.47 3.03
C PRO A 83 -1.42 -11.30 3.79
N GLU A 84 -0.34 -11.54 4.53
CA GLU A 84 0.45 -10.49 5.21
C GLU A 84 0.96 -9.38 4.25
N GLY A 85 0.73 -9.55 2.94
CA GLY A 85 1.10 -8.70 1.82
C GLY A 85 0.22 -7.46 1.56
N ILE A 86 -0.82 -7.15 2.35
CA ILE A 86 -1.35 -5.78 2.35
C ILE A 86 -0.29 -4.93 3.06
N VAL A 87 0.69 -4.40 2.33
CA VAL A 87 1.80 -3.63 2.88
C VAL A 87 2.00 -2.42 2.01
N ASN A 88 1.44 -1.29 2.43
CA ASN A 88 1.83 -0.04 1.87
C ASN A 88 1.97 1.02 2.97
N PRO A 89 3.17 1.60 3.15
CA PRO A 89 4.38 1.42 2.32
C PRO A 89 5.08 0.06 2.54
N PRO A 90 5.90 -0.41 1.57
CA PRO A 90 6.73 -1.59 1.73
C PRO A 90 7.65 -1.45 2.95
N GLY A 91 7.63 -2.45 3.84
CA GLY A 91 8.49 -2.48 5.04
C GLY A 91 7.79 -2.16 6.37
N THR A 92 6.49 -1.87 6.38
CA THR A 92 5.73 -1.60 7.61
C THR A 92 4.88 -2.80 8.02
N VAL A 93 5.07 -3.29 9.25
CA VAL A 93 4.10 -4.19 9.90
C VAL A 93 2.92 -3.34 10.40
N ASN A 94 1.68 -3.73 10.11
CA ASN A 94 0.43 -2.98 10.40
C ASN A 94 0.05 -1.87 9.42
N SER A 95 -0.15 -2.26 8.16
CA SER A 95 -0.72 -1.40 7.12
C SER A 95 -2.19 -1.05 7.32
N VAL A 96 -2.94 -1.75 8.19
CA VAL A 96 -4.34 -1.39 8.52
C VAL A 96 -4.42 -0.90 9.95
N ALA A 97 -4.89 0.34 10.13
CA ALA A 97 -5.06 0.96 11.44
C ALA A 97 -6.38 1.71 11.56
N TYR A 98 -6.76 1.99 12.80
CA TYR A 98 -7.75 3.02 13.08
C TYR A 98 -7.19 4.39 12.70
N CYS A 99 -7.76 5.05 11.68
CA CYS A 99 -7.38 6.42 11.40
C CYS A 99 -8.50 7.25 10.77
N TRP A 100 -8.52 8.51 11.17
CA TRP A 100 -9.35 9.58 10.65
C TRP A 100 -8.39 10.60 10.01
N ALA A 101 -8.02 10.35 8.76
CA ALA A 101 -7.34 11.31 7.89
C ALA A 101 -5.89 11.78 8.21
N SER A 102 -5.19 11.27 9.22
CA SER A 102 -3.90 11.86 9.63
C SER A 102 -2.63 11.03 9.35
N ASN A 103 -2.71 9.78 8.89
CA ASN A 103 -1.52 8.95 8.60
C ASN A 103 -1.30 8.69 7.11
N PRO A 104 -0.47 9.50 6.42
CA PRO A 104 -0.08 9.25 5.03
C PRO A 104 0.84 8.02 4.98
N GLY A 105 0.28 6.86 4.64
CA GLY A 105 1.02 5.59 4.57
C GLY A 105 0.38 4.44 5.35
N VAL A 106 -0.86 4.56 5.80
CA VAL A 106 -1.59 3.45 6.39
C VAL A 106 -2.98 3.40 5.76
N TYR A 107 -3.51 2.20 5.57
CA TYR A 107 -4.91 1.97 5.24
C TYR A 107 -5.77 2.17 6.49
N CYS A 108 -6.73 3.05 6.42
CA CYS A 108 -7.65 3.30 7.51
C CYS A 108 -8.79 2.30 7.47
N TYR A 109 -9.15 1.77 8.64
CA TYR A 109 -10.37 1.00 8.86
C TYR A 109 -11.14 1.59 10.03
N VAL A 110 -12.44 1.77 9.84
CA VAL A 110 -13.39 2.18 10.86
C VAL A 110 -14.61 1.27 10.80
N GLY A 111 -14.95 0.61 11.90
CA GLY A 111 -16.19 -0.14 12.04
C GLY A 111 -17.34 0.78 12.45
N VAL A 112 -18.54 0.59 11.92
CA VAL A 112 -19.72 1.41 12.21
C VAL A 112 -20.68 0.62 13.10
N ALA A 113 -21.02 1.16 14.27
CA ALA A 113 -21.92 0.51 15.23
C ALA A 113 -23.42 0.87 15.05
N ALA A 114 -23.74 2.01 14.42
CA ALA A 114 -25.12 2.47 14.22
C ALA A 114 -25.32 3.24 12.90
N PRO A 115 -26.53 3.19 12.28
CA PRO A 115 -26.81 3.98 11.08
C PRO A 115 -26.84 5.48 11.44
N GLY A 116 -26.00 6.29 10.79
CA GLY A 116 -26.06 7.75 10.89
C GLY A 116 -24.93 8.46 11.65
N GLY A 117 -23.93 7.78 12.21
CA GLY A 117 -22.77 8.50 12.75
C GLY A 117 -21.73 7.68 13.52
N SER A 118 -20.50 8.20 13.42
CA SER A 118 -19.19 8.07 14.10
C SER A 118 -18.97 7.22 15.35
N PHE A 119 -19.86 6.29 15.74
CA PHE A 119 -19.53 5.33 16.79
C PHE A 119 -18.66 4.24 16.20
N ASP A 120 -17.36 4.37 16.45
CA ASP A 120 -16.38 3.36 16.10
C ASP A 120 -16.69 2.09 16.88
N CYS A 121 -17.04 1.05 16.15
CA CYS A 121 -17.09 -0.31 16.69
C CYS A 121 -15.65 -0.73 16.99
N GLY A 122 -15.20 -0.38 18.19
CA GLY A 122 -13.78 -0.28 18.56
C GLY A 122 -13.32 -1.29 19.60
N THR A 123 -14.27 -1.97 20.27
CA THR A 123 -13.96 -2.96 21.30
C THR A 123 -13.90 -4.38 20.72
N ALA A 124 -13.05 -5.25 21.30
CA ALA A 124 -12.81 -6.60 20.75
C ALA A 124 -14.05 -7.44 20.91
N GLY A 125 -14.48 -8.07 19.83
CA GLY A 125 -15.71 -8.87 19.81
C GLY A 125 -16.99 -8.05 19.69
N GLU A 126 -16.90 -6.74 19.45
CA GLU A 126 -18.04 -5.92 19.07
C GLU A 126 -18.47 -6.26 17.63
N GLN A 127 -19.77 -6.43 17.41
CA GLN A 127 -20.34 -6.82 16.12
C GLN A 127 -20.75 -5.58 15.33
N CYS A 128 -19.91 -5.15 14.39
CA CYS A 128 -20.19 -3.93 13.63
C CYS A 128 -21.22 -4.18 12.53
N ILE A 129 -22.10 -3.20 12.28
CA ILE A 129 -23.14 -3.28 11.25
C ILE A 129 -22.67 -2.79 9.88
N GLY A 130 -21.57 -2.04 9.84
CA GLY A 130 -20.98 -1.51 8.62
C GLY A 130 -19.51 -1.20 8.81
N TYR A 131 -18.85 -0.74 7.76
CA TYR A 131 -17.46 -0.33 7.82
C TYR A 131 -17.14 0.81 6.85
N ARG A 132 -16.02 1.48 7.10
CA ARG A 132 -15.39 2.43 6.19
C ARG A 132 -13.91 2.09 6.09
N ILE A 133 -13.43 1.88 4.87
CA ILE A 133 -12.00 1.76 4.58
C ILE A 133 -11.56 2.95 3.75
N SER A 134 -10.37 3.45 4.02
CA SER A 134 -9.84 4.57 3.25
C SER A 134 -8.33 4.55 3.11
N TYR A 135 -7.85 5.16 2.03
CA TYR A 135 -6.45 5.19 1.66
C TYR A 135 -6.12 6.44 0.85
N ARG A 136 -4.82 6.73 0.71
CA ARG A 136 -4.30 7.85 -0.08
C ARG A 136 -3.29 7.33 -1.10
N LEU A 137 -3.31 7.93 -2.28
CA LEU A 137 -2.33 7.66 -3.32
C LEU A 137 -1.09 8.53 -3.10
N GLU A 138 0.08 8.06 -3.53
CA GLU A 138 1.29 8.88 -3.54
C GLU A 138 1.18 10.02 -4.54
N LYS A 139 0.51 9.77 -5.67
CA LYS A 139 0.25 10.81 -6.68
C LYS A 139 -0.62 11.96 -6.16
N ASP A 140 -1.55 11.67 -5.26
CA ASP A 140 -2.44 12.65 -4.65
C ASP A 140 -2.63 12.37 -3.15
N PRO A 141 -1.72 12.90 -2.30
CA PRO A 141 -1.74 12.63 -0.86
C PRO A 141 -2.82 13.42 -0.11
N ASN A 142 -3.49 14.37 -0.78
CA ASN A 142 -4.49 15.23 -0.16
C ASN A 142 -5.89 14.67 -0.34
N THR A 143 -6.13 13.90 -1.40
CA THR A 143 -7.41 13.22 -1.63
C THR A 143 -7.43 11.88 -0.94
N MET A 144 -8.39 11.69 -0.03
CA MET A 144 -8.68 10.39 0.55
C MET A 144 -9.71 9.67 -0.31
N ILE A 145 -9.41 8.42 -0.68
CA ILE A 145 -10.36 7.54 -1.35
C ILE A 145 -11.01 6.67 -0.28
N GLU A 146 -12.33 6.74 -0.19
CA GLU A 146 -13.12 5.99 0.79
C GLU A 146 -13.99 4.94 0.11
N MET A 147 -14.17 3.80 0.78
CA MET A 147 -15.15 2.78 0.43
C MET A 147 -15.92 2.39 1.68
N ASN A 148 -17.24 2.28 1.56
CA ASN A 148 -18.14 1.94 2.65
C ASN A 148 -19.08 0.79 2.28
N ASN A 149 -19.71 0.22 3.31
CA ASN A 149 -20.88 -0.65 3.22
C ASN A 149 -21.86 -0.26 4.31
#